data_AF-A0A654TAM9-F1
#
_entry.id   AF-A0A654TAM9-F1
#
_cell.length_a   1.000
_cell.length_b   1.000
_cell.length_c   1.000
_cell.angle_alpha   90.00
_cell.angle_beta   90.00
_cell.angle_gamma   90.00
#
_symmetry.space_group_name_H-M   'P 1'
#
loop_
_entity.id
_entity.type
_entity.pdbx_description
1 polymer ?
#
loop_
_entity_poly.entity_id
_entity_poly.type
_entity_poly.pdbx_seq_one_letter_code
_entity_poly.pdbx_strand_id
1 'polypeptide(L)'
;MGVPAALAIPALGVENIGVGNFLGIGNIGNNNVGSGNTGDYNFGIGNIGNANLGNGNIGNANLGSGNAGFFNFGNGNDGNTNFGSGNAGFLNIGSGNEGSGNLGFGNAGDDNTGWGNSGDTNTGGFNSGDLNTGIGSPVTQGVANSGFGNTGTGHSGFFNSGNSGSGFQNLGNGSSGFGNASDTSSGFQNAGTALTRASSTWADSPRAWPIRAPSRLQVWRTRATTARECSIRVIISRVSSTGAPPQKKVGNSG
;
A
#
# COMPACT_ATOMS: atom_id res chain seq x y z
N MET A 1 51.95 -2.43 64.08
CA MET A 1 51.32 -2.67 62.75
C MET A 1 50.09 -1.82 62.68
N GLY A 2 50.14 -0.73 61.90
CA GLY A 2 49.00 0.17 61.75
C GLY A 2 47.91 -0.53 60.95
N VAL A 3 46.71 -0.60 61.51
CA VAL A 3 45.50 -0.96 60.76
C VAL A 3 45.38 0.00 59.57
N PRO A 4 45.21 -0.48 58.33
CA PRO A 4 45.00 0.40 57.20
C PRO A 4 43.72 1.20 57.47
N ALA A 5 43.82 2.53 57.37
CA ALA A 5 42.66 3.40 57.39
C ALA A 5 41.69 2.92 56.30
N ALA A 6 40.47 2.58 56.70
CA ALA A 6 39.38 2.40 55.77
C ALA A 6 39.30 3.68 54.92
N LEU A 7 39.49 3.54 53.61
CA LEU A 7 39.31 4.63 52.67
C LEU A 7 37.87 5.10 52.79
N ALA A 8 37.65 6.18 53.54
CA ALA A 8 36.36 6.84 53.63
C ALA A 8 36.12 7.50 52.28
N ILE A 9 35.45 6.77 51.39
CA ILE A 9 34.95 7.35 50.15
C ILE A 9 33.87 8.35 50.58
N PRO A 10 33.93 9.62 50.16
CA PRO A 10 32.91 10.60 50.52
C PRO A 10 31.53 10.05 50.10
N ALA A 11 30.70 9.72 51.09
CA ALA A 11 29.35 9.24 50.86
C ALA A 11 28.52 10.40 50.31
N LEU A 12 28.49 10.53 48.98
CA LEU A 12 27.60 11.47 48.27
C LEU A 12 26.27 10.80 47.87
N GLY A 13 25.95 9.65 48.47
CA GLY A 13 24.70 8.93 48.24
C GLY A 13 24.28 8.10 49.45
N VAL A 14 23.07 8.33 49.92
CA VAL A 14 22.41 7.54 50.97
C VAL A 14 21.94 6.22 50.34
N GLU A 15 22.05 5.11 51.06
CA GLU A 15 21.49 3.79 50.68
C GLU A 15 22.04 3.15 49.39
N ASN A 16 23.23 3.55 48.90
CA ASN A 16 23.87 2.87 47.78
C ASN A 16 24.56 1.56 48.22
N ILE A 17 24.28 0.46 47.51
CA ILE A 17 24.93 -0.85 47.66
C ILE A 17 25.76 -1.13 46.40
N GLY A 18 27.08 -1.19 46.53
CA GLY A 18 28.03 -1.45 45.45
C GLY A 18 29.09 -0.35 45.29
N VAL A 19 29.90 -0.42 44.23
CA VAL A 19 31.03 0.50 43.99
C VAL A 19 30.72 1.45 42.84
N GLY A 20 31.19 2.70 42.90
CA GLY A 20 31.07 3.63 41.77
C GLY A 20 29.77 4.43 41.71
N ASN A 21 28.86 4.28 42.69
CA ASN A 21 27.57 4.98 42.74
C ASN A 21 27.67 6.35 43.44
N PHE A 22 28.61 7.19 43.02
CA PHE A 22 28.95 8.41 43.79
C PHE A 22 27.99 9.58 43.58
N LEU A 23 27.04 9.51 42.65
CA LEU A 23 26.16 10.62 42.25
C LEU A 23 24.68 10.22 42.28
N GLY A 24 24.15 9.94 43.48
CA GLY A 24 22.72 9.77 43.74
C GLY A 24 22.40 8.78 44.86
N ILE A 25 21.13 8.39 45.00
CA ILE A 25 20.59 7.73 46.20
C ILE A 25 19.98 6.37 45.85
N GLY A 26 20.12 5.37 46.72
CA GLY A 26 19.37 4.11 46.66
C GLY A 26 19.69 3.22 45.46
N ASN A 27 20.92 3.26 44.95
CA ASN A 27 21.35 2.40 43.85
C ASN A 27 21.87 1.05 44.38
N ILE A 28 21.47 -0.06 43.75
CA ILE A 28 21.97 -1.42 44.00
C ILE A 28 22.74 -1.89 42.77
N GLY A 29 24.01 -2.24 42.92
CA GLY A 29 24.93 -2.58 41.82
C GLY A 29 26.05 -1.55 41.66
N ASN A 30 26.76 -1.55 40.56
CA ASN A 30 27.99 -0.78 40.38
C ASN A 30 27.89 0.28 39.28
N ASN A 31 28.64 1.36 39.46
CA ASN A 31 28.84 2.43 38.48
C ASN A 31 27.54 3.07 37.96
N ASN A 32 26.53 3.16 38.82
CA ASN A 32 25.28 3.84 38.51
C ASN A 32 25.40 5.35 38.78
N VAL A 33 24.84 6.16 37.90
CA VAL A 33 24.73 7.62 38.05
C VAL A 33 23.25 7.99 38.07
N GLY A 34 22.82 8.73 39.09
CA GLY A 34 21.41 9.00 39.37
C GLY A 34 20.89 8.15 40.53
N SER A 35 19.59 7.89 40.60
CA SER A 35 18.95 7.35 41.82
C SER A 35 18.02 6.17 41.57
N GLY A 36 17.94 5.26 42.53
CA GLY A 36 17.00 4.14 42.52
C GLY A 36 17.26 3.10 41.43
N ASN A 37 18.49 3.00 40.91
CA ASN A 37 18.83 2.01 39.90
C ASN A 37 19.18 0.66 40.54
N THR A 38 18.74 -0.44 39.94
CA THR A 38 19.12 -1.81 40.31
C THR A 38 19.82 -2.48 39.12
N GLY A 39 21.07 -2.87 39.29
CA GLY A 39 21.97 -3.39 38.23
C GLY A 39 23.18 -2.49 38.05
N ASP A 40 23.94 -2.68 36.97
CA ASP A 40 25.22 -2.01 36.73
C ASP A 40 25.16 -1.01 35.56
N TYR A 41 25.99 0.03 35.63
CA TYR A 41 26.22 1.00 34.55
C TYR A 41 24.97 1.76 34.07
N ASN A 42 23.99 1.98 34.94
CA ASN A 42 22.82 2.76 34.59
C ASN A 42 23.05 4.26 34.80
N PHE A 43 22.57 5.08 33.87
CA PHE A 43 22.56 6.54 33.98
C PHE A 43 21.11 7.03 33.95
N GLY A 44 20.66 7.61 35.05
CA GLY A 44 19.31 8.17 35.22
C GLY A 44 18.61 7.64 36.46
N ILE A 45 17.28 7.53 36.41
CA ILE A 45 16.45 7.25 37.58
C ILE A 45 15.63 5.98 37.38
N GLY A 46 15.66 5.10 38.38
CA GLY A 46 14.70 3.99 38.48
C GLY A 46 14.87 2.90 37.42
N ASN A 47 16.08 2.69 36.90
CA ASN A 47 16.33 1.61 35.94
C ASN A 47 16.53 0.27 36.67
N ILE A 48 16.01 -0.82 36.11
CA ILE A 48 16.21 -2.20 36.56
C ILE A 48 16.89 -2.99 35.45
N GLY A 49 18.05 -3.56 35.72
CA GLY A 49 18.94 -4.20 34.74
C GLY A 49 20.18 -3.34 34.47
N ASN A 50 20.86 -3.59 33.35
CA ASN A 50 22.22 -3.08 33.13
C ASN A 50 22.33 -2.15 31.92
N ALA A 51 23.27 -1.21 31.98
CA ALA A 51 23.67 -0.34 30.88
C ALA A 51 22.52 0.46 30.26
N ASN A 52 21.53 0.87 31.06
CA ASN A 52 20.45 1.73 30.58
C ASN A 52 20.83 3.21 30.73
N LEU A 53 20.56 4.01 29.70
CA LEU A 53 20.74 5.47 29.72
C LEU A 53 19.38 6.16 29.54
N GLY A 54 18.88 6.76 30.62
CA GLY A 54 17.59 7.40 30.73
C GLY A 54 16.84 6.91 31.97
N ASN A 55 15.50 6.93 31.97
CA ASN A 55 14.72 6.72 33.19
C ASN A 55 13.71 5.59 33.07
N GLY A 56 13.52 4.83 34.15
CA GLY A 56 12.46 3.86 34.28
C GLY A 56 12.52 2.70 33.28
N ASN A 57 13.71 2.34 32.81
CA ASN A 57 13.87 1.19 31.92
C ASN A 57 13.95 -0.12 32.73
N ILE A 58 13.35 -1.18 32.22
CA ILE A 58 13.43 -2.54 32.75
C ILE A 58 14.11 -3.42 31.69
N GLY A 59 15.19 -4.09 32.03
CA GLY A 59 16.02 -4.86 31.10
C GLY A 59 17.36 -4.18 30.83
N ASN A 60 17.99 -4.42 29.69
CA ASN A 60 19.38 -4.02 29.47
C ASN A 60 19.61 -3.22 28.19
N ALA A 61 20.64 -2.38 28.21
CA ALA A 61 21.15 -1.64 27.06
C ALA A 61 20.11 -0.74 26.39
N ASN A 62 19.14 -0.20 27.14
CA ASN A 62 18.14 0.71 26.59
C ASN A 62 18.63 2.17 26.64
N LEU A 63 18.39 2.91 25.56
CA LEU A 63 18.59 4.36 25.50
C LEU A 63 17.22 5.06 25.43
N GLY A 64 16.96 5.96 26.36
CA GLY A 64 15.70 6.68 26.52
C GLY A 64 14.95 6.22 27.75
N SER A 65 13.63 6.37 27.78
CA SER A 65 12.85 6.17 29.01
C SER A 65 11.68 5.22 28.86
N GLY A 66 11.37 4.49 29.93
CA GLY A 66 10.19 3.63 30.02
C GLY A 66 10.23 2.42 29.09
N ASN A 67 11.41 1.96 28.68
CA ASN A 67 11.52 0.77 27.85
C ASN A 67 11.56 -0.50 28.71
N ALA A 68 10.88 -1.56 28.26
CA ALA A 68 10.98 -2.91 28.81
C ALA A 68 11.65 -3.84 27.79
N GLY A 69 12.70 -4.56 28.18
CA GLY A 69 13.44 -5.49 27.34
C GLY A 69 14.87 -5.04 27.00
N PHE A 70 15.36 -5.40 25.82
CA PHE A 70 16.77 -5.29 25.46
C PHE A 70 17.01 -4.40 24.24
N PHE A 71 18.01 -3.51 24.33
CA PHE A 71 18.54 -2.77 23.20
C PHE A 71 17.49 -1.90 22.47
N ASN A 72 16.62 -1.24 23.23
CA ASN A 72 15.68 -0.29 22.66
C ASN A 72 16.28 1.12 22.62
N PHE A 73 16.06 1.84 21.52
CA PHE A 73 16.44 3.24 21.37
C PHE A 73 15.17 4.09 21.25
N GLY A 74 14.99 5.05 22.14
CA GLY A 74 13.80 5.91 22.24
C GLY A 74 12.97 5.57 23.47
N ASN A 75 11.64 5.72 23.42
CA ASN A 75 10.82 5.72 24.64
C ASN A 75 9.64 4.75 24.59
N GLY A 76 9.32 4.14 25.73
CA GLY A 76 8.08 3.38 25.91
C GLY A 76 7.99 2.13 25.03
N ASN A 77 9.12 1.53 24.65
CA ASN A 77 9.10 0.29 23.87
C ASN A 77 8.99 -0.93 24.80
N ASP A 78 8.22 -1.94 24.42
CA ASP A 78 8.09 -3.22 25.13
C ASP A 78 8.55 -4.37 24.23
N GLY A 79 9.74 -4.92 24.50
CA GLY A 79 10.37 -5.94 23.67
C GLY A 79 11.82 -5.60 23.38
N ASN A 80 12.34 -6.03 22.22
CA ASN A 80 13.78 -5.96 21.97
C ASN A 80 14.13 -5.32 20.63
N THR A 81 15.24 -4.59 20.60
CA THR A 81 15.84 -4.05 19.37
C THR A 81 14.91 -3.09 18.62
N ASN A 82 14.06 -2.36 19.34
CA ASN A 82 13.17 -1.37 18.73
C ASN A 82 13.84 0.01 18.67
N PHE A 83 13.66 0.71 17.55
CA PHE A 83 14.13 2.08 17.35
C PHE A 83 12.93 3.02 17.18
N GLY A 84 12.83 4.01 18.06
CA GLY A 84 11.75 4.99 18.11
C GLY A 84 10.89 4.82 19.37
N SER A 85 9.57 4.97 19.28
CA SER A 85 8.73 5.08 20.49
C SER A 85 7.46 4.23 20.46
N GLY A 86 7.09 3.67 21.60
CA GLY A 86 5.82 2.97 21.77
C GLY A 86 5.70 1.70 20.93
N ASN A 87 6.82 1.05 20.58
CA ASN A 87 6.77 -0.19 19.81
C ASN A 87 6.70 -1.40 20.76
N ALA A 88 5.89 -2.40 20.41
CA ALA A 88 5.81 -3.69 21.09
C ALA A 88 6.34 -4.81 20.19
N GLY A 89 7.22 -5.67 20.70
CA GLY A 89 7.80 -6.80 19.98
C GLY A 89 9.27 -6.59 19.57
N PHE A 90 9.64 -6.96 18.35
CA PHE A 90 11.03 -7.10 17.94
C PHE A 90 11.40 -6.34 16.68
N LEU A 91 12.55 -5.64 16.67
CA LEU A 91 13.13 -5.05 15.46
C LEU A 91 12.18 -4.07 14.73
N ASN A 92 11.38 -3.32 15.48
CA ASN A 92 10.53 -2.29 14.87
C ASN A 92 11.26 -0.95 14.80
N ILE A 93 11.14 -0.25 13.67
CA ILE A 93 11.71 1.08 13.45
C ILE A 93 10.57 2.07 13.19
N GLY A 94 10.44 3.08 14.04
CA GLY A 94 9.40 4.11 13.94
C GLY A 94 8.59 4.21 15.22
N SER A 95 7.25 4.26 15.15
CA SER A 95 6.44 4.40 16.38
C SER A 95 5.12 3.67 16.38
N GLY A 96 4.73 3.15 17.53
CA GLY A 96 3.44 2.51 17.72
C GLY A 96 3.28 1.20 16.94
N ASN A 97 4.37 0.52 16.59
CA ASN A 97 4.28 -0.75 15.89
C ASN A 97 4.15 -1.92 16.87
N GLU A 98 3.34 -2.92 16.56
CA GLU A 98 3.14 -4.14 17.33
C GLU A 98 3.48 -5.35 16.46
N GLY A 99 4.37 -6.22 16.94
CA GLY A 99 4.87 -7.38 16.19
C GLY A 99 6.36 -7.24 15.87
N SER A 100 6.77 -7.72 14.70
CA SER A 100 8.19 -7.85 14.35
C SER A 100 8.55 -7.24 13.00
N GLY A 101 9.71 -6.58 12.92
CA GLY A 101 10.28 -6.14 11.63
C GLY A 101 9.52 -5.00 10.95
N ASN A 102 8.66 -4.28 11.67
CA ASN A 102 7.89 -3.20 11.06
C ASN A 102 8.71 -1.91 10.92
N LEU A 103 8.55 -1.23 9.79
CA LEU A 103 9.14 0.07 9.49
C LEU A 103 8.04 1.13 9.28
N GLY A 104 7.93 2.09 10.18
CA GLY A 104 7.00 3.22 10.07
C GLY A 104 6.11 3.39 11.30
N PHE A 105 4.81 3.60 11.09
CA PHE A 105 3.92 4.08 12.16
C PHE A 105 2.65 3.24 12.32
N GLY A 106 2.38 2.75 13.53
CA GLY A 106 1.09 2.13 13.82
C GLY A 106 0.81 0.85 13.04
N ASN A 107 1.84 0.06 12.72
CA ASN A 107 1.64 -1.23 12.05
C ASN A 107 1.47 -2.35 13.08
N ALA A 108 0.53 -3.26 12.86
CA ALA A 108 0.27 -4.43 13.69
C ALA A 108 0.44 -5.72 12.86
N GLY A 109 1.23 -6.66 13.35
CA GLY A 109 1.67 -7.85 12.60
C GLY A 109 3.15 -7.73 12.23
N ASP A 110 3.60 -8.50 11.24
CA ASP A 110 5.02 -8.64 10.94
C ASP A 110 5.41 -8.08 9.55
N ASP A 111 6.65 -7.61 9.42
CA ASP A 111 7.28 -7.18 8.17
C ASP A 111 6.53 -6.10 7.37
N ASN A 112 5.81 -5.20 8.06
CA ASN A 112 5.11 -4.10 7.39
C ASN A 112 5.98 -2.85 7.22
N THR A 113 5.83 -2.16 6.09
CA THR A 113 6.46 -0.87 5.81
C THR A 113 5.39 0.20 5.51
N GLY A 114 5.40 1.30 6.25
CA GLY A 114 4.49 2.43 6.06
C GLY A 114 3.63 2.70 7.30
N TRP A 115 2.32 2.87 7.15
CA TRP A 115 1.47 3.32 8.26
C TRP A 115 0.12 2.62 8.37
N GLY A 116 -0.26 2.28 9.60
CA GLY A 116 -1.60 1.78 9.91
C GLY A 116 -1.92 0.46 9.21
N ASN A 117 -0.92 -0.37 8.91
CA ASN A 117 -1.16 -1.70 8.34
C ASN A 117 -1.45 -2.70 9.46
N SER A 118 -2.35 -3.65 9.20
CA SER A 118 -2.65 -4.81 10.02
C SER A 118 -2.47 -6.07 9.16
N GLY A 119 -1.86 -7.12 9.71
CA GLY A 119 -1.45 -8.31 8.96
C GLY A 119 0.03 -8.25 8.58
N ASP A 120 0.47 -9.10 7.64
CA ASP A 120 1.89 -9.33 7.41
C ASP A 120 2.39 -8.90 6.01
N THR A 121 3.65 -8.49 5.93
CA THR A 121 4.35 -8.16 4.67
C THR A 121 3.63 -7.10 3.82
N ASN A 122 3.08 -6.06 4.46
CA ASN A 122 2.45 -4.96 3.74
C ASN A 122 3.41 -3.81 3.49
N THR A 123 3.22 -3.08 2.40
CA THR A 123 3.86 -1.81 2.08
C THR A 123 2.79 -0.79 1.73
N GLY A 124 2.87 0.42 2.28
CA GLY A 124 1.88 1.48 2.06
C GLY A 124 1.09 1.76 3.34
N GLY A 125 -0.24 1.81 3.27
CA GLY A 125 -0.99 2.11 4.49
C GLY A 125 -2.45 1.69 4.53
N PHE A 126 -2.96 1.52 5.73
CA PHE A 126 -4.34 1.09 6.00
C PHE A 126 -4.69 -0.24 5.31
N ASN A 127 -3.72 -1.15 5.15
CA ASN A 127 -3.99 -2.52 4.71
C ASN A 127 -4.38 -3.38 5.91
N SER A 128 -5.27 -4.35 5.74
CA SER A 128 -5.73 -5.25 6.82
C SER A 128 -5.50 -6.75 6.55
N GLY A 129 -5.02 -7.10 5.36
CA GLY A 129 -4.58 -8.46 5.03
C GLY A 129 -3.09 -8.47 4.71
N ASP A 130 -2.58 -9.58 4.16
CA ASP A 130 -1.14 -9.75 3.91
C ASP A 130 -0.74 -9.43 2.47
N LEU A 131 0.56 -9.16 2.26
CA LEU A 131 1.19 -9.01 0.93
C LEU A 131 0.62 -7.86 0.07
N ASN A 132 0.18 -6.76 0.70
CA ASN A 132 -0.32 -5.58 -0.01
C ASN A 132 0.79 -4.54 -0.22
N THR A 133 0.86 -3.88 -1.38
CA THR A 133 1.86 -2.81 -1.64
C THR A 133 1.20 -1.45 -1.96
N GLY A 134 -0.04 -1.27 -1.52
CA GLY A 134 -0.88 -0.10 -1.80
C GLY A 134 -1.51 0.51 -0.55
N ILE A 135 -2.61 1.23 -0.76
CA ILE A 135 -3.39 1.85 0.30
C ILE A 135 -4.80 1.26 0.35
N GLY A 136 -5.21 0.82 1.54
CA GLY A 136 -6.60 0.48 1.84
C GLY A 136 -7.04 -0.91 1.37
N SER A 137 -6.14 -1.89 1.27
CA SER A 137 -6.51 -3.26 0.88
C SER A 137 -6.93 -4.10 2.08
N PRO A 138 -8.17 -4.63 2.13
CA PRO A 138 -8.65 -5.42 3.26
C PRO A 138 -8.43 -6.94 3.10
N VAL A 139 -7.71 -7.39 2.07
CA VAL A 139 -7.62 -8.81 1.69
C VAL A 139 -6.17 -9.27 1.63
N THR A 140 -5.90 -10.51 2.08
CA THR A 140 -4.62 -11.20 1.88
C THR A 140 -4.40 -11.54 0.40
N GLN A 141 -3.25 -11.12 -0.13
CA GLN A 141 -2.95 -11.20 -1.55
C GLN A 141 -2.16 -12.46 -1.90
N GLY A 142 -2.62 -13.17 -2.93
CA GLY A 142 -1.74 -14.12 -3.64
C GLY A 142 -0.77 -13.43 -4.61
N VAL A 143 -1.10 -12.21 -5.03
CA VAL A 143 -0.29 -11.33 -5.91
C VAL A 143 -0.54 -9.88 -5.48
N ALA A 144 0.53 -9.13 -5.19
CA ALA A 144 0.46 -7.80 -4.60
C ALA A 144 -0.40 -6.80 -5.40
N ASN A 145 -1.20 -6.01 -4.68
CA ASN A 145 -1.92 -4.85 -5.19
C ASN A 145 -1.09 -3.58 -5.02
N SER A 146 -1.02 -2.74 -6.05
CA SER A 146 -0.37 -1.43 -6.02
C SER A 146 -1.36 -0.28 -6.27
N GLY A 147 -1.11 0.89 -5.68
CA GLY A 147 -1.96 2.08 -5.82
C GLY A 147 -3.01 2.22 -4.70
N PHE A 148 -4.16 2.83 -4.97
CA PHE A 148 -5.11 3.27 -3.94
C PHE A 148 -6.50 2.65 -4.10
N GLY A 149 -7.06 2.12 -3.01
CA GLY A 149 -8.47 1.75 -2.92
C GLY A 149 -8.88 0.59 -3.84
N ASN A 150 -7.94 -0.27 -4.24
CA ASN A 150 -8.26 -1.46 -5.03
C ASN A 150 -8.85 -2.56 -4.13
N THR A 151 -9.87 -3.26 -4.61
CA THR A 151 -10.56 -4.36 -3.91
C THR A 151 -10.44 -5.65 -4.70
N GLY A 152 -9.64 -6.61 -4.23
CA GLY A 152 -9.37 -7.84 -4.97
C GLY A 152 -7.90 -8.20 -4.98
N THR A 153 -7.39 -8.85 -6.05
CA THR A 153 -5.97 -9.22 -6.15
C THR A 153 -5.29 -8.83 -7.45
N GLY A 154 -3.98 -8.60 -7.43
CA GLY A 154 -3.19 -8.29 -8.62
C GLY A 154 -3.53 -6.97 -9.31
N HIS A 155 -3.97 -5.96 -8.57
CA HIS A 155 -4.36 -4.66 -9.11
C HIS A 155 -3.21 -3.65 -9.21
N SER A 156 -3.34 -2.70 -10.13
CA SER A 156 -2.54 -1.47 -10.19
C SER A 156 -3.39 -0.24 -10.49
N GLY A 157 -3.11 0.89 -9.85
CA GLY A 157 -3.85 2.14 -10.06
C GLY A 157 -4.88 2.42 -8.96
N PHE A 158 -6.08 2.87 -9.33
CA PHE A 158 -7.04 3.47 -8.41
C PHE A 158 -8.42 2.82 -8.50
N PHE A 159 -8.97 2.42 -7.35
CA PHE A 159 -10.37 2.00 -7.21
C PHE A 159 -10.81 0.86 -8.14
N ASN A 160 -9.92 -0.06 -8.49
CA ASN A 160 -10.28 -1.26 -9.26
C ASN A 160 -10.90 -2.32 -8.34
N SER A 161 -11.83 -3.10 -8.86
CA SER A 161 -12.50 -4.21 -8.17
C SER A 161 -12.49 -5.46 -9.04
N GLY A 162 -12.12 -6.62 -8.48
CA GLY A 162 -12.03 -7.90 -9.20
C GLY A 162 -10.65 -8.54 -9.03
N ASN A 163 -10.05 -9.05 -10.10
CA ASN A 163 -8.68 -9.59 -10.06
C ASN A 163 -7.89 -9.11 -11.29
N SER A 164 -6.57 -8.93 -11.15
CA SER A 164 -5.64 -8.64 -12.26
C SER A 164 -6.01 -7.40 -13.10
N GLY A 165 -6.48 -6.33 -12.45
CA GLY A 165 -6.92 -5.11 -13.14
C GLY A 165 -5.94 -3.94 -13.05
N SER A 166 -5.89 -3.08 -14.08
CA SER A 166 -5.01 -1.89 -14.11
C SER A 166 -5.72 -0.60 -14.54
N GLY A 167 -5.41 0.53 -13.91
CA GLY A 167 -5.97 1.84 -14.28
C GLY A 167 -6.94 2.38 -13.24
N PHE A 168 -8.09 2.89 -13.67
CA PHE A 168 -9.04 3.61 -12.81
C PHE A 168 -10.45 3.02 -12.89
N GLN A 169 -11.02 2.64 -11.74
CA GLN A 169 -12.41 2.21 -11.59
C GLN A 169 -12.83 1.04 -12.52
N ASN A 170 -11.95 0.06 -12.75
CA ASN A 170 -12.35 -1.15 -13.46
C ASN A 170 -13.04 -2.13 -12.49
N LEU A 171 -14.19 -2.66 -12.88
CA LEU A 171 -14.97 -3.70 -12.21
C LEU A 171 -14.94 -4.98 -13.07
N GLY A 172 -14.28 -6.02 -12.57
CA GLY A 172 -14.14 -7.31 -13.26
C GLY A 172 -12.69 -7.80 -13.29
N ASN A 173 -12.50 -9.00 -13.83
CA ASN A 173 -11.22 -9.71 -13.85
C ASN A 173 -10.43 -9.42 -15.11
N GLY A 174 -9.14 -9.10 -15.02
CA GLY A 174 -8.25 -8.92 -16.16
C GLY A 174 -8.51 -7.64 -16.97
N SER A 175 -9.02 -6.58 -16.32
CA SER A 175 -9.48 -5.37 -17.01
C SER A 175 -8.51 -4.19 -16.88
N SER A 176 -8.31 -3.43 -17.97
CA SER A 176 -7.34 -2.33 -18.04
C SER A 176 -7.91 -1.05 -18.63
N GLY A 177 -7.53 0.11 -18.09
CA GLY A 177 -7.99 1.42 -18.58
C GLY A 177 -8.92 2.12 -17.61
N PHE A 178 -10.04 2.66 -18.09
CA PHE A 178 -10.95 3.51 -17.31
C PHE A 178 -12.38 2.98 -17.31
N GLY A 179 -12.92 2.67 -16.14
CA GLY A 179 -14.36 2.47 -15.95
C GLY A 179 -14.93 1.21 -16.60
N ASN A 180 -14.14 0.18 -16.85
CA ASN A 180 -14.63 -1.05 -17.50
C ASN A 180 -15.41 -1.92 -16.50
N ALA A 181 -16.64 -2.31 -16.82
CA ALA A 181 -17.51 -3.18 -16.03
C ALA A 181 -17.71 -4.55 -16.71
N SER A 182 -16.60 -5.22 -16.99
CA SER A 182 -16.54 -6.50 -17.71
C SER A 182 -15.23 -7.22 -17.44
N ASP A 183 -15.19 -8.54 -17.64
CA ASP A 183 -13.95 -9.32 -17.57
C ASP A 183 -13.16 -9.23 -18.88
N THR A 184 -11.83 -9.25 -18.76
CA THR A 184 -10.85 -9.30 -19.87
C THR A 184 -11.06 -8.17 -20.87
N SER A 185 -11.24 -6.94 -20.36
CA SER A 185 -11.56 -5.77 -21.17
C SER A 185 -10.48 -4.70 -21.09
N SER A 186 -10.28 -3.95 -22.18
CA SER A 186 -9.32 -2.85 -22.20
C SER A 186 -9.91 -1.61 -22.86
N GLY A 187 -9.54 -0.43 -22.36
CA GLY A 187 -9.98 0.86 -22.89
C GLY A 187 -10.93 1.62 -21.96
N PHE A 188 -11.98 2.22 -22.52
CA PHE A 188 -12.87 3.14 -21.82
C PHE A 188 -14.30 2.60 -21.74
N GLN A 189 -14.82 2.44 -20.53
CA GLN A 189 -16.23 2.16 -20.24
C GLN A 189 -16.80 0.96 -21.03
N ASN A 190 -16.03 -0.11 -21.16
CA ASN A 190 -16.57 -1.38 -21.65
C ASN A 190 -17.60 -1.92 -20.63
N ALA A 191 -18.73 -2.43 -21.10
CA ALA A 191 -19.76 -3.00 -20.25
C ALA A 191 -20.30 -4.31 -20.85
N GLY A 192 -20.48 -5.34 -20.01
CA GLY A 192 -21.09 -6.62 -20.37
C GLY A 192 -20.18 -7.84 -20.21
N THR A 193 -20.75 -9.02 -19.96
CA THR A 193 -19.99 -10.27 -19.85
C THR A 193 -19.55 -10.74 -21.25
N ALA A 194 -18.23 -10.75 -21.47
CA ALA A 194 -17.53 -11.27 -22.65
C ALA A 194 -17.54 -10.39 -23.93
N LEU A 195 -16.50 -9.57 -24.08
CA LEU A 195 -15.94 -9.29 -25.41
C LEU A 195 -15.17 -10.54 -25.86
N THR A 196 -15.89 -11.52 -26.42
CA THR A 196 -15.21 -12.61 -27.12
C THR A 196 -14.51 -12.01 -28.34
N ARG A 197 -13.20 -11.77 -28.23
CA ARG A 197 -12.27 -11.32 -29.28
C ARG A 197 -12.67 -10.02 -30.00
N ALA A 198 -12.15 -8.90 -29.52
CA ALA A 198 -11.47 -7.98 -30.42
C ALA A 198 -9.96 -8.25 -30.34
N SER A 199 -9.54 -9.47 -30.71
CA SER A 199 -8.14 -9.71 -31.01
C SER A 199 -7.79 -8.80 -32.18
N SER A 200 -6.95 -7.79 -31.93
CA SER A 200 -6.20 -7.09 -32.96
C SER A 200 -5.16 -8.03 -33.56
N THR A 201 -5.60 -9.16 -34.12
CA THR A 201 -4.86 -9.78 -35.20
C THR A 201 -5.19 -8.95 -36.42
N TRP A 202 -4.19 -8.35 -37.05
CA TRP A 202 -4.27 -8.05 -38.47
C TRP A 202 -4.71 -9.34 -39.17
N ALA A 203 -6.00 -9.47 -39.40
CA ALA A 203 -6.57 -10.54 -40.18
C ALA A 203 -6.88 -9.92 -41.54
N ASP A 204 -5.93 -10.06 -42.46
CA ASP A 204 -6.21 -10.04 -43.88
C ASP A 204 -7.36 -11.02 -44.14
N SER A 205 -8.56 -10.51 -44.33
CA SER A 205 -9.73 -11.29 -44.72
C SER A 205 -10.75 -10.38 -45.41
N PRO A 206 -10.87 -10.45 -46.74
CA PRO A 206 -11.80 -9.63 -47.50
C PRO A 206 -13.18 -10.27 -47.43
N ARG A 207 -13.91 -10.13 -46.32
CA ARG A 207 -15.33 -10.47 -46.25
C ARG A 207 -16.08 -9.40 -45.49
N ALA A 208 -16.56 -8.42 -46.25
CA ALA A 208 -17.51 -7.42 -45.79
C ALA A 208 -18.81 -8.13 -45.35
N TRP A 209 -19.17 -7.99 -44.09
CA TRP A 209 -20.52 -8.28 -43.63
C TRP A 209 -21.40 -7.05 -43.91
N PRO A 210 -22.57 -7.19 -44.54
CA PRO A 210 -23.46 -6.07 -44.73
C PRO A 210 -24.14 -5.73 -43.40
N ILE A 211 -23.73 -4.63 -42.77
CA ILE A 211 -24.59 -3.97 -41.78
C ILE A 211 -25.75 -3.36 -42.57
N ARG A 212 -26.93 -3.96 -42.45
CA ARG A 212 -28.16 -3.43 -43.03
C ARG A 212 -28.57 -2.18 -42.25
N ALA A 213 -28.03 -1.02 -42.64
CA ALA A 213 -28.60 0.28 -42.26
C ALA A 213 -29.78 0.61 -43.19
N PRO A 214 -30.90 1.17 -42.69
CA PRO A 214 -31.95 1.67 -43.56
C PRO A 214 -31.38 2.83 -44.38
N SER A 215 -31.48 2.66 -45.70
CA SER A 215 -31.38 3.68 -46.75
C SER A 215 -30.74 5.03 -46.38
N ARG A 216 -29.57 5.27 -46.99
CA ARG A 216 -28.94 6.57 -47.30
C ARG A 216 -27.85 7.09 -46.36
N LEU A 217 -26.77 6.31 -46.21
CA LEU A 217 -25.40 6.85 -46.23
C LEU A 217 -24.42 5.69 -46.48
N GLN A 218 -23.71 5.68 -47.61
CA GLN A 218 -22.60 4.74 -47.84
C GLN A 218 -21.29 5.51 -47.67
N VAL A 219 -20.56 5.21 -46.59
CA VAL A 219 -19.21 5.75 -46.34
C VAL A 219 -18.20 4.71 -46.76
N TRP A 220 -17.39 5.01 -47.77
CA TRP A 220 -16.26 4.18 -48.18
C TRP A 220 -14.96 4.83 -47.68
N ARG A 221 -14.10 4.04 -47.03
CA ARG A 221 -12.69 4.43 -46.79
C ARG A 221 -11.81 3.73 -47.82
N THR A 222 -11.08 4.49 -48.61
CA THR A 222 -9.94 4.00 -49.37
C THR A 222 -8.67 4.19 -48.53
N ARG A 223 -7.86 3.14 -48.40
CA ARG A 223 -6.60 3.17 -47.63
C ARG A 223 -5.49 3.74 -48.52
N ALA A 224 -4.83 4.81 -48.07
CA ALA A 224 -3.53 5.22 -48.61
C ALA A 224 -2.43 4.35 -47.97
N THR A 225 -1.50 3.86 -48.78
CA THR A 225 -0.45 2.90 -48.37
C THR A 225 0.77 3.56 -47.72
N THR A 226 0.80 4.89 -47.55
CA THR A 226 1.87 5.60 -46.84
C THR A 226 1.29 6.73 -45.98
N ALA A 227 1.91 6.95 -44.81
CA ALA A 227 1.37 7.67 -43.65
C ALA A 227 1.26 9.20 -43.79
N ARG A 228 1.07 9.74 -44.99
CA ARG A 228 0.84 11.17 -45.18
C ARG A 228 -0.38 11.35 -46.08
N GLU A 229 -1.42 11.91 -45.48
CA GLU A 229 -2.73 12.27 -46.07
C GLU A 229 -3.80 11.16 -46.06
N CYS A 230 -4.63 11.16 -45.02
CA CYS A 230 -6.00 10.66 -45.11
C CYS A 230 -6.90 11.85 -45.43
N SER A 231 -7.50 11.90 -46.63
CA SER A 231 -8.58 12.83 -46.93
C SER A 231 -9.93 12.09 -46.94
N ILE A 232 -10.96 12.70 -46.36
CA ILE A 232 -12.33 12.22 -46.45
C ILE A 232 -13.02 13.01 -47.57
N ARG A 233 -13.34 12.35 -48.69
CA ARG A 233 -14.24 12.94 -49.70
C ARG A 233 -15.68 12.49 -49.44
N VAL A 234 -16.56 13.46 -49.25
CA VAL A 234 -18.01 13.25 -49.20
C VAL A 234 -18.59 13.70 -50.55
N ILE A 235 -19.11 12.76 -51.33
CA ILE A 235 -19.86 13.08 -52.57
C ILE A 235 -21.34 12.98 -52.24
N ILE A 236 -22.06 14.11 -52.30
CA ILE A 236 -23.51 14.16 -52.14
C ILE A 236 -24.14 14.21 -53.53
N SER A 237 -24.67 13.09 -54.01
CA SER A 237 -25.46 13.07 -55.25
C SER A 237 -26.92 13.41 -54.92
N ARG A 238 -27.43 14.54 -55.44
CA ARG A 238 -28.88 14.81 -55.44
C ARG A 238 -29.54 13.90 -56.48
N VAL A 239 -30.54 13.13 -56.08
CA VAL A 239 -31.44 12.43 -57.01
C VAL A 239 -32.67 13.33 -57.21
N SER A 240 -32.90 13.82 -58.42
CA SER A 240 -34.17 14.46 -58.79
C SER A 240 -35.23 13.39 -59.00
N SER A 241 -36.38 13.51 -58.33
CA SER A 241 -37.52 12.62 -58.51
C SER A 241 -38.52 13.25 -59.48
N THR A 242 -38.55 12.80 -60.73
CA THR A 242 -39.71 12.97 -61.61
C THR A 242 -40.25 11.59 -61.97
N GLY A 243 -41.12 11.06 -61.12
CA GLY A 243 -41.93 9.87 -61.40
C GLY A 243 -43.40 10.19 -61.08
N ALA A 244 -44.22 10.38 -62.11
CA ALA A 244 -45.66 10.61 -61.99
C ALA A 244 -46.40 9.31 -61.57
N PRO A 245 -47.50 9.41 -60.79
CA PRO A 245 -48.27 8.25 -60.33
C PRO A 245 -49.21 7.67 -61.41
N PRO A 246 -49.65 6.40 -61.27
CA PRO A 246 -50.33 5.64 -62.33
C PRO A 246 -51.80 6.07 -62.55
N GLN A 247 -52.23 6.14 -63.81
CA GLN A 247 -53.61 6.43 -64.23
C GLN A 247 -54.50 5.18 -64.10
N LYS A 248 -55.64 5.30 -63.40
CA LYS A 248 -56.70 4.29 -63.30
C LYS A 248 -57.40 4.09 -64.66
N LYS A 249 -57.55 2.85 -65.11
CA LYS A 249 -58.49 2.48 -66.18
C LYS A 249 -59.93 2.69 -65.68
N VAL A 250 -60.69 3.56 -66.35
CA VAL A 250 -62.14 3.63 -66.25
C VAL A 250 -62.70 2.88 -67.45
N GLY A 251 -63.37 1.75 -67.20
CA GLY A 251 -64.28 1.16 -68.17
C GLY A 251 -65.62 1.86 -68.07
N ASN A 252 -66.21 2.21 -69.21
CA ASN A 252 -67.62 2.55 -69.30
C ASN A 252 -68.24 1.77 -70.46
N SER A 253 -69.30 1.04 -70.11
CA SER A 253 -70.26 0.37 -70.97
C SER A 253 -71.29 1.37 -71.51
N GLY A 254 -71.67 1.21 -72.78
CA GLY A 254 -72.69 2.02 -73.47
C GLY A 254 -72.36 2.15 -74.94
#